data_AF-A0A7K7G583-F1
#
_entry.id   AF-A0A7K7G583-F1
#
_cell.length_a   1.000
_cell.length_b   1.000
_cell.length_c   1.000
_cell.angle_alpha   90.00
_cell.angle_beta   90.00
_cell.angle_gamma   90.00
#
_symmetry.space_group_name_H-M   'P 1'
#
loop_
_entity.id
_entity.type
_entity.pdbx_description
1 polymer ?
#
loop_
_entity_poly.entity_id
_entity_poly.type
_entity_poly.pdbx_seq_one_letter_code
_entity_poly.pdbx_strand_id
1 'polypeptide(L)'
;LGFPYTKTCRLTNPSPVALTFKLRMSDDGTQPAVTSFDQILKPNDPSWRDGIHFDVEPREFTMNPSQGTILPHGYQDIEVTLCSNTVMSFYRRLLVDLEGIGKEEATLFISARCLLPELQVYPHVLLYDECRLNVPYERKFLVVNNTDLPGCYGLISQKCKEDTPVFYHSPKPCGIVQPHSVAEIPIVIEVQRLGEHRTNVL
;
A
#
# COMPACT_ATOMS: atom_id res chain seq x y z
N LEU A 1 -1.17 4.12 -0.33
CA LEU A 1 -1.56 2.75 0.06
C LEU A 1 -0.62 2.23 1.10
N GLY A 2 -1.14 1.38 1.98
CA GLY A 2 -0.40 0.75 3.05
C GLY A 2 -0.20 -0.75 2.83
N PHE A 3 0.50 -1.33 3.80
CA PHE A 3 0.77 -2.75 3.90
C PHE A 3 -0.21 -3.37 4.91
N PRO A 4 -0.76 -4.57 4.64
CA PRO A 4 -1.62 -5.27 5.59
C PRO A 4 -0.92 -5.47 6.93
N TYR A 5 -1.61 -5.15 8.03
CA TYR A 5 -1.12 -5.35 9.38
C TYR A 5 -2.17 -6.05 10.24
N THR A 6 -1.80 -7.19 10.83
CA THR A 6 -2.71 -8.07 11.56
C THR A 6 -2.43 -8.06 13.05
N LYS A 7 -3.49 -7.98 13.85
CA LYS A 7 -3.49 -8.23 15.29
C LYS A 7 -4.55 -9.27 15.64
N THR A 8 -4.29 -10.05 16.68
CA THR A 8 -5.23 -11.06 17.16
C THR A 8 -5.96 -10.54 18.39
N CYS A 9 -7.27 -10.75 18.44
CA CYS A 9 -8.08 -10.64 19.65
C CYS A 9 -8.81 -11.96 19.92
N ARG A 10 -9.37 -12.12 21.12
CA ARG A 10 -10.04 -13.36 21.53
C ARG A 10 -11.49 -13.08 21.91
N LEU A 11 -12.40 -13.88 21.37
CA LEU A 11 -13.77 -13.98 21.81
C LEU A 11 -13.90 -15.19 22.74
N THR A 12 -14.51 -15.00 23.90
CA THR A 12 -14.74 -16.08 24.87
C THR A 12 -16.24 -16.24 25.07
N ASN A 13 -16.72 -17.48 25.00
CA ASN A 13 -18.10 -17.81 25.33
C ASN A 13 -18.16 -18.29 26.79
N PRO A 14 -18.59 -17.45 27.76
CA PRO A 14 -18.73 -17.86 29.15
C PRO A 14 -19.99 -18.68 29.41
N SER A 15 -20.91 -18.78 28.45
CA SER A 15 -22.24 -19.37 28.64
C SER A 15 -22.21 -20.91 28.54
N PRO A 16 -23.22 -21.60 29.10
CA PRO A 16 -23.37 -23.04 29.01
C PRO A 16 -23.96 -23.51 27.66
N VAL A 17 -24.22 -22.60 26.73
CA VAL A 17 -24.78 -22.89 25.39
C VAL A 17 -23.81 -22.43 24.30
N ALA A 18 -23.89 -23.04 23.12
CA ALA A 18 -23.07 -22.60 22.00
C ALA A 18 -23.55 -21.23 21.49
N LEU A 19 -22.62 -20.36 21.11
CA LEU A 19 -22.91 -19.03 20.57
C LEU A 19 -22.39 -18.92 19.14
N THR A 20 -23.28 -18.63 18.20
CA THR A 20 -22.90 -18.30 16.82
C THR A 20 -22.74 -16.79 16.70
N PHE A 21 -21.56 -16.35 16.27
CA PHE A 21 -21.21 -14.94 16.15
C PHE A 21 -21.04 -14.51 14.69
N LYS A 22 -21.27 -13.23 14.44
CA LYS A 22 -20.88 -12.54 13.20
C LYS A 22 -20.24 -11.20 13.54
N LEU A 23 -19.13 -10.90 12.88
CA LEU A 23 -18.34 -9.69 13.11
C LEU A 23 -18.61 -8.62 12.07
N ARG A 24 -18.66 -7.36 12.52
CA ARG A 24 -18.76 -6.17 11.67
C ARG A 24 -17.83 -5.08 12.17
N MET A 25 -17.26 -4.30 11.26
CA MET A 25 -16.59 -3.05 11.60
C MET A 25 -17.57 -1.89 11.43
N SER A 26 -17.62 -0.96 12.39
CA SER A 26 -18.38 0.29 12.23
C SER A 26 -17.67 1.21 11.25
N ASP A 27 -18.41 1.98 10.44
CA ASP A 27 -17.85 3.08 9.63
C ASP A 27 -16.65 2.66 8.75
N ASP A 28 -16.73 1.44 8.20
CA ASP A 28 -15.77 0.90 7.23
C ASP A 28 -16.41 0.84 5.84
N GLY A 29 -15.57 0.87 4.81
CA GLY A 29 -16.01 0.85 3.44
C GLY A 29 -16.53 -0.51 2.98
N THR A 30 -16.87 -0.59 1.70
CA THR A 30 -17.48 -1.80 1.11
C THR A 30 -16.66 -2.42 -0.01
N GLN A 31 -15.90 -1.60 -0.74
CA GLN A 31 -15.01 -2.10 -1.79
C GLN A 31 -13.75 -2.71 -1.19
N PRO A 32 -13.11 -3.71 -1.82
CA PRO A 32 -11.85 -4.24 -1.29
C PRO A 32 -10.78 -3.15 -1.15
N ALA A 33 -10.08 -3.13 -0.02
CA ALA A 33 -8.86 -2.33 0.13
C ALA A 33 -7.83 -2.70 -0.94
N VAL A 34 -7.13 -1.68 -1.45
CA VAL A 34 -6.01 -1.85 -2.39
C VAL A 34 -4.71 -1.77 -1.61
N THR A 35 -3.87 -2.78 -1.73
CA THR A 35 -2.57 -2.83 -1.02
C THR A 35 -1.45 -2.25 -1.87
N SER A 36 -0.33 -1.91 -1.23
CA SER A 36 0.90 -1.57 -1.97
C SER A 36 1.38 -2.70 -2.89
N PHE A 37 1.08 -3.97 -2.57
CA PHE A 37 1.39 -5.11 -3.43
C PHE A 37 0.56 -5.07 -4.73
N ASP A 38 -0.72 -4.71 -4.64
CA ASP A 38 -1.59 -4.61 -5.81
C ASP A 38 -1.14 -3.48 -6.75
N GLN A 39 -0.67 -2.36 -6.18
CA GLN A 39 -0.24 -1.19 -6.95
C GLN A 39 1.03 -1.47 -7.76
N ILE A 40 2.02 -2.18 -7.19
CA ILE A 40 3.26 -2.49 -7.91
C ILE A 40 3.06 -3.48 -9.08
N LEU A 41 1.95 -4.21 -9.11
CA LEU A 41 1.59 -5.06 -10.25
C LEU A 41 1.07 -4.23 -11.45
N LYS A 42 0.80 -2.94 -11.24
CA LYS A 42 0.28 -2.01 -12.26
C LYS A 42 1.22 -0.80 -12.41
N PRO A 43 2.42 -0.98 -13.00
CA PRO A 43 3.43 0.07 -13.09
C PRO A 43 3.02 1.30 -13.93
N ASN A 44 2.10 1.11 -14.88
CA ASN A 44 1.60 2.18 -15.76
C ASN A 44 0.28 2.79 -15.28
N ASP A 45 -0.17 2.45 -14.07
CA ASP A 45 -1.43 2.96 -13.53
C ASP A 45 -1.33 4.49 -13.29
N PRO A 46 -2.30 5.30 -13.73
CA PRO A 46 -2.31 6.74 -13.49
C PRO A 46 -2.18 7.12 -12.01
N SER A 47 -2.58 6.23 -11.09
CA SER A 47 -2.50 6.48 -9.65
C SER A 47 -1.09 6.75 -9.13
N TRP A 48 -0.04 6.33 -9.83
CA TRP A 48 1.34 6.69 -9.48
C TRP A 48 1.62 8.18 -9.62
N ARG A 49 0.93 8.86 -10.55
CA ARG A 49 1.05 10.29 -10.79
C ARG A 49 -0.02 11.08 -10.06
N ASP A 50 -1.26 10.65 -10.22
CA ASP A 50 -2.44 11.45 -9.85
C ASP A 50 -2.94 11.11 -8.43
N GLY A 51 -2.37 10.08 -7.80
CA GLY A 51 -2.87 9.51 -6.56
C GLY A 51 -4.04 8.55 -6.81
N ILE A 52 -4.44 7.83 -5.77
CA ILE A 52 -5.57 6.90 -5.86
C ILE A 52 -6.84 7.63 -5.44
N HIS A 53 -7.81 7.59 -6.34
CA HIS A 53 -9.15 8.08 -6.10
C HIS A 53 -10.09 6.89 -5.91
N PHE A 54 -10.86 6.92 -4.83
CA PHE A 54 -11.90 5.94 -4.54
C PHE A 54 -13.26 6.61 -4.73
N ASP A 55 -14.08 6.07 -5.63
CA ASP A 55 -15.48 6.53 -5.79
C ASP A 55 -16.35 6.10 -4.59
N VAL A 56 -15.96 5.00 -3.94
CA VAL A 56 -16.60 4.44 -2.75
C VAL A 56 -15.52 4.07 -1.75
N GLU A 57 -15.76 4.32 -0.47
CA GLU A 57 -14.79 4.03 0.58
C GLU A 57 -14.38 2.54 0.57
N PRO A 58 -13.06 2.25 0.61
CA PRO A 58 -12.56 0.90 0.72
C PRO A 58 -12.78 0.33 2.12
N ARG A 59 -13.02 -0.96 2.17
CA ARG A 59 -13.09 -1.80 3.36
C ARG A 59 -11.67 -2.08 3.83
N GLU A 60 -11.19 -1.24 4.73
CA GLU A 60 -9.81 -1.28 5.22
C GLU A 60 -9.62 -2.33 6.31
N PHE A 61 -10.71 -2.83 6.92
CA PHE A 61 -10.63 -3.87 7.95
C PHE A 61 -11.23 -5.22 7.51
N THR A 62 -10.45 -6.28 7.74
CA THR A 62 -10.89 -7.66 7.56
C THR A 62 -10.71 -8.46 8.84
N MET A 63 -11.60 -9.45 9.05
CA MET A 63 -11.65 -10.28 10.25
C MET A 63 -11.65 -11.74 9.82
N ASN A 64 -10.79 -12.55 10.45
CA ASN A 64 -10.67 -13.96 10.14
C ASN A 64 -10.60 -14.80 11.44
N PRO A 65 -11.58 -15.68 11.70
CA PRO A 65 -12.84 -15.81 10.98
C PRO A 65 -13.76 -14.60 11.23
N SER A 66 -14.57 -14.21 10.24
CA SER A 66 -15.58 -13.15 10.39
C SER A 66 -16.90 -13.63 11.02
N GLN A 67 -17.09 -14.95 11.10
CA GLN A 67 -18.26 -15.59 11.68
C GLN A 67 -17.90 -17.02 12.11
N GLY A 68 -18.63 -17.58 13.07
CA GLY A 68 -18.41 -18.95 13.53
C GLY A 68 -19.24 -19.27 14.77
N THR A 69 -19.04 -20.48 15.31
CA THR A 69 -19.74 -20.92 16.53
C THR A 69 -18.73 -21.28 17.61
N ILE A 70 -18.88 -20.68 18.79
CA ILE A 70 -18.05 -20.95 19.96
C ILE A 70 -18.85 -21.88 20.90
N LEU A 71 -18.30 -23.05 21.17
CA LEU A 71 -18.89 -24.02 22.10
C LEU A 71 -18.99 -23.46 23.53
N PRO A 72 -19.83 -24.04 24.40
CA PRO A 72 -19.91 -23.66 25.81
C PRO A 72 -18.54 -23.60 26.47
N HIS A 73 -18.27 -22.53 27.21
CA HIS A 73 -16.98 -22.29 27.90
C HIS A 73 -15.74 -22.27 26.96
N GLY A 74 -15.95 -22.16 25.65
CA GLY A 74 -14.90 -22.11 24.64
C GLY A 74 -14.42 -20.69 24.32
N TYR A 75 -13.45 -20.61 23.40
CA TYR A 75 -12.97 -19.36 22.85
C TYR A 75 -12.65 -19.49 21.36
N GLN A 76 -12.60 -18.35 20.67
CA GLN A 76 -12.16 -18.25 19.29
C GLN A 76 -11.21 -17.06 19.16
N ASP A 77 -10.02 -17.31 18.64
CA ASP A 77 -9.09 -16.25 18.26
C ASP A 77 -9.53 -15.67 16.90
N ILE A 78 -9.53 -14.34 16.81
CA ILE A 78 -9.94 -13.56 15.65
C ILE A 78 -8.74 -12.71 15.21
N GLU A 79 -8.31 -12.91 13.97
CA GLU A 79 -7.34 -12.05 13.32
C GLU A 79 -8.07 -10.83 12.76
N VAL A 80 -7.62 -9.64 13.14
CA VAL A 80 -8.09 -8.37 12.61
C VAL A 80 -6.96 -7.76 11.80
N THR A 81 -7.19 -7.58 10.51
CA THR A 81 -6.20 -7.04 9.57
C THR A 81 -6.65 -5.66 9.08
N LEU A 82 -5.76 -4.69 9.20
CA LEU A 82 -5.90 -3.35 8.63
C LEU A 82 -5.05 -3.23 7.36
N CYS A 83 -5.69 -2.87 6.25
CA CYS A 83 -5.05 -2.44 5.01
C CYS A 83 -5.41 -0.97 4.78
N SER A 84 -4.51 -0.06 5.14
CA SER A 84 -4.78 1.38 5.02
C SER A 84 -4.65 1.86 3.57
N ASN A 85 -5.69 2.49 3.07
CA ASN A 85 -5.78 3.19 1.79
C ASN A 85 -5.68 4.71 1.98
N THR A 86 -5.91 5.20 3.20
CA THR A 86 -5.84 6.62 3.58
C THR A 86 -4.80 6.87 4.67
N VAL A 87 -4.04 7.98 4.58
CA VAL A 87 -3.08 8.38 5.62
C VAL A 87 -3.84 9.08 6.74
N MET A 88 -4.38 8.30 7.67
CA MET A 88 -5.15 8.82 8.80
C MET A 88 -4.96 8.00 10.08
N SER A 89 -5.51 8.51 11.18
CA SER A 89 -5.72 7.72 12.39
C SER A 89 -7.10 7.11 12.35
N PHE A 90 -7.18 5.80 12.60
CA PHE A 90 -8.43 5.06 12.66
C PHE A 90 -8.91 4.97 14.09
N TYR A 91 -10.20 5.21 14.28
CA TYR A 91 -10.94 4.85 15.47
C TYR A 91 -12.23 4.16 15.01
N ARG A 92 -12.34 2.87 15.30
CA ARG A 92 -13.40 1.99 14.77
C ARG A 92 -13.89 1.03 15.84
N ARG A 93 -15.12 0.56 15.70
CA ARG A 93 -15.72 -0.44 16.59
C ARG A 93 -15.84 -1.78 15.88
N LEU A 94 -15.22 -2.81 16.43
CA LEU A 94 -15.50 -4.19 16.08
C LEU A 94 -16.74 -4.63 16.87
N LEU A 95 -17.83 -4.83 16.15
CA LEU A 95 -19.15 -5.20 16.66
C LEU A 95 -19.33 -6.72 16.55
N VAL A 96 -19.81 -7.33 17.62
CA VAL A 96 -20.13 -8.76 17.68
C VAL A 96 -21.64 -8.90 17.70
N ASP A 97 -22.20 -9.47 16.64
CA ASP A 97 -23.60 -9.90 16.60
C ASP A 97 -23.68 -11.37 17.02
N LEU A 98 -24.70 -11.73 17.80
CA LEU A 98 -24.97 -13.11 18.21
C LEU A 98 -26.28 -13.58 17.59
N GLU A 99 -26.21 -14.64 16.79
CA GLU A 99 -27.37 -15.17 16.07
C GLU A 99 -28.45 -15.67 17.05
N GLY A 100 -29.70 -15.21 16.84
CA GLY A 100 -30.83 -15.55 17.69
C GLY A 100 -30.88 -14.79 19.03
N ILE A 101 -29.88 -13.97 19.34
CA ILE A 101 -29.83 -13.15 20.57
C ILE A 101 -30.01 -11.68 20.22
N GLY A 102 -29.13 -11.13 19.39
CA GLY A 102 -29.15 -9.70 19.08
C GLY A 102 -27.94 -9.22 18.29
N LYS A 103 -27.93 -7.92 18.02
CA LYS A 103 -26.85 -7.23 17.30
C LYS A 103 -26.07 -6.39 18.29
N GLU A 104 -24.76 -6.27 18.05
CA GLU A 104 -23.87 -5.44 18.86
C GLU A 104 -23.80 -5.83 20.36
N GLU A 105 -23.95 -7.13 20.64
CA GLU A 105 -23.93 -7.70 22.01
C GLU A 105 -22.57 -7.49 22.71
N ALA A 106 -21.49 -7.36 21.94
CA ALA A 106 -20.19 -6.93 22.43
C ALA A 106 -19.51 -5.99 21.43
N THR A 107 -18.68 -5.10 21.95
CA THR A 107 -17.92 -4.13 21.15
C THR A 107 -16.47 -4.05 21.62
N LEU A 108 -15.53 -4.09 20.67
CA LEU A 108 -14.12 -3.79 20.91
C LEU A 108 -13.72 -2.54 20.12
N PHE A 109 -13.07 -1.58 20.79
CA PHE A 109 -12.54 -0.38 20.13
C PHE A 109 -11.16 -0.67 19.53
N ILE A 110 -11.00 -0.31 18.26
CA ILE A 110 -9.76 -0.44 17.51
C ILE A 110 -9.24 0.96 17.18
N SER A 111 -8.01 1.23 17.61
CA SER A 111 -7.27 2.44 17.25
C SER A 111 -6.04 2.07 16.45
N ALA A 112 -5.82 2.74 15.32
CA ALA A 112 -4.59 2.58 14.53
C ALA A 112 -4.07 3.94 14.07
N ARG A 113 -2.75 4.04 13.88
CA ARG A 113 -2.10 5.21 13.30
C ARG A 113 -1.32 4.77 12.09
N CYS A 114 -1.63 5.35 10.94
CA CYS A 114 -0.92 5.05 9.70
C CYS A 114 0.21 6.06 9.49
N LEU A 115 1.41 5.54 9.28
CA LEU A 115 2.63 6.34 9.12
C LEU A 115 3.12 6.15 7.68
N LEU A 116 3.51 7.26 7.05
CA LEU A 116 4.15 7.23 5.74
C LEU A 116 5.67 7.14 5.94
N PRO A 117 6.35 6.10 5.43
CA PRO A 117 7.80 6.02 5.51
C PRO A 117 8.43 7.11 4.65
N GLU A 118 9.35 7.89 5.23
CA GLU A 118 10.11 8.90 4.51
C GLU A 118 11.26 8.22 3.74
N LEU A 119 11.08 8.10 2.42
CA LEU A 119 12.07 7.51 1.53
C LEU A 119 13.01 8.57 0.96
N GLN A 120 14.30 8.26 0.88
CA GLN A 120 15.31 9.15 0.32
C GLN A 120 15.78 8.63 -1.05
N VAL A 121 15.99 9.51 -2.01
CA VAL A 121 16.46 9.15 -3.36
C VAL A 121 17.85 9.71 -3.62
N TYR A 122 18.77 8.87 -4.08
CA TYR A 122 20.15 9.26 -4.42
C TYR A 122 20.66 8.55 -5.69
N PRO A 123 21.48 9.18 -6.54
CA PRO A 123 21.79 10.62 -6.54
C PRO A 123 20.56 11.43 -6.94
N HIS A 124 20.51 12.72 -6.60
CA HIS A 124 19.39 13.58 -7.04
C HIS A 124 19.47 13.94 -8.53
N VAL A 125 20.64 13.74 -9.16
CA VAL A 125 20.89 14.02 -10.57
C VAL A 125 21.74 12.90 -11.16
N LEU A 126 21.32 12.38 -12.31
CA LEU A 126 22.14 11.49 -13.14
C LEU A 126 22.77 12.32 -14.25
N LEU A 127 24.08 12.51 -14.18
CA LEU A 127 24.85 13.25 -15.19
C LEU A 127 25.25 12.31 -16.33
N TYR A 128 25.13 12.77 -17.57
CA TYR A 128 25.56 12.03 -18.75
C TYR A 128 26.31 13.00 -19.67
N ASP A 129 27.56 12.68 -20.01
CA ASP A 129 28.45 13.65 -20.69
C ASP A 129 28.53 13.38 -22.21
N GLU A 130 28.82 12.14 -22.63
CA GLU A 130 29.09 11.80 -24.03
C GLU A 130 28.06 10.81 -24.60
N CYS A 131 26.78 11.21 -24.59
CA CYS A 131 25.72 10.40 -25.18
C CYS A 131 25.67 10.52 -26.71
N ARG A 132 25.63 9.38 -27.39
CA ARG A 132 25.37 9.29 -28.83
C ARG A 132 23.86 9.30 -29.07
N LEU A 133 23.45 9.90 -30.20
CA LEU A 133 22.07 9.91 -30.64
C LEU A 133 21.54 8.48 -30.82
N ASN A 134 20.32 8.24 -30.35
CA ASN A 134 19.59 6.96 -30.49
C ASN A 134 20.33 5.74 -29.91
N VAL A 135 21.19 5.98 -28.90
CA VAL A 135 21.86 4.92 -28.14
C VAL A 135 21.35 4.93 -26.70
N PRO A 136 20.92 3.77 -26.16
CA PRO A 136 20.47 3.70 -24.78
C PRO A 136 21.65 3.70 -23.79
N TYR A 137 21.51 4.46 -22.71
CA TYR A 137 22.46 4.52 -21.61
C TYR A 137 21.76 4.26 -20.27
N GLU A 138 22.27 3.31 -19.50
CA GLU A 138 21.71 2.94 -18.21
C GLU A 138 22.51 3.55 -17.05
N ARG A 139 21.80 4.14 -16.09
CA ARG A 139 22.29 4.43 -14.73
C ARG A 139 21.20 4.09 -13.73
N LYS A 140 21.41 4.35 -12.44
CA LYS A 140 20.43 4.01 -11.41
C LYS A 140 20.23 5.11 -10.37
N PHE A 141 18.99 5.28 -9.96
CA PHE A 141 18.66 5.88 -8.68
C PHE A 141 18.62 4.80 -7.60
N LEU A 142 18.89 5.20 -6.37
CA LEU A 142 18.80 4.41 -5.16
C LEU A 142 17.68 5.01 -4.31
N VAL A 143 16.73 4.18 -3.91
CA VAL A 143 15.70 4.51 -2.93
C VAL A 143 16.12 3.91 -1.61
N VAL A 144 16.47 4.76 -0.65
CA VAL A 144 16.92 4.38 0.68
C VAL A 144 15.76 4.51 1.66
N ASN A 145 15.48 3.43 2.38
CA ASN A 145 14.50 3.40 3.45
C ASN A 145 15.23 3.19 4.79
N ASN A 146 15.31 4.25 5.60
CA ASN A 146 15.89 4.22 6.94
C ASN A 146 14.84 4.06 8.05
N THR A 147 13.59 3.77 7.68
CA THR A 147 12.48 3.64 8.63
C THR A 147 12.24 2.18 9.00
N ASP A 148 11.48 1.95 10.07
CA ASP A 148 11.05 0.62 10.51
C ASP A 148 9.87 0.05 9.69
N LEU A 149 9.36 0.80 8.72
CA LEU A 149 8.20 0.43 7.91
C LEU A 149 8.62 0.21 6.46
N PRO A 150 8.05 -0.78 5.76
CA PRO A 150 8.28 -0.93 4.32
C PRO A 150 7.70 0.28 3.57
N GLY A 151 8.39 0.70 2.51
CA GLY A 151 7.98 1.78 1.63
C GLY A 151 7.65 1.29 0.22
N CYS A 152 6.73 1.98 -0.45
CA CYS A 152 6.40 1.74 -1.85
C CYS A 152 6.91 2.91 -2.69
N TYR A 153 7.57 2.62 -3.81
CA TYR A 153 8.06 3.63 -4.73
C TYR A 153 7.59 3.34 -6.16
N GLY A 154 7.44 4.41 -6.95
CA GLY A 154 7.12 4.32 -8.37
C GLY A 154 7.71 5.50 -9.13
N LEU A 155 8.32 5.21 -10.26
CA LEU A 155 8.85 6.15 -11.22
C LEU A 155 7.71 6.65 -12.10
N ILE A 156 7.53 7.96 -12.20
CA ILE A 156 6.48 8.50 -13.04
C ILE A 156 6.90 8.43 -14.52
N SER A 157 6.07 7.76 -15.32
CA SER A 157 6.29 7.63 -16.77
C SER A 157 6.40 8.99 -17.47
N GLN A 158 7.39 9.12 -18.34
CA GLN A 158 7.61 10.33 -19.14
C GLN A 158 6.46 10.57 -20.11
N LYS A 159 6.03 11.83 -20.26
CA LYS A 159 5.11 12.23 -21.34
C LYS A 159 5.93 12.56 -22.59
N CYS A 160 6.11 11.58 -23.48
CA CYS A 160 6.85 11.76 -24.72
C CYS A 160 6.02 12.51 -25.77
N LYS A 161 6.63 13.53 -26.38
CA LYS A 161 6.17 14.24 -27.59
C LYS A 161 7.23 14.12 -28.69
N GLU A 162 6.87 14.38 -29.94
CA GLU A 162 7.78 14.33 -31.10
C GLU A 162 9.07 15.17 -30.89
N ASP A 163 8.98 16.30 -30.17
CA ASP A 163 10.11 17.19 -29.92
C ASP A 163 10.93 16.89 -28.66
N THR A 164 10.67 15.77 -27.97
CA THR A 164 11.35 15.46 -26.70
C THR A 164 12.82 15.16 -26.94
N PRO A 165 13.76 15.91 -26.32
CA PRO A 165 15.18 15.77 -26.63
C PRO A 165 15.85 14.53 -26.01
N VAL A 166 15.29 14.00 -24.92
CA VAL A 166 15.79 12.82 -24.21
C VAL A 166 14.61 11.98 -23.76
N PHE A 167 14.58 10.72 -24.18
CA PHE A 167 13.64 9.74 -23.63
C PHE A 167 14.24 9.06 -22.41
N TYR A 168 13.43 8.81 -21.39
CA TYR A 168 13.79 7.95 -20.28
C TYR A 168 12.70 6.91 -20.01
N HIS A 169 13.13 5.73 -19.60
CA HIS A 169 12.25 4.71 -19.05
C HIS A 169 13.01 3.87 -18.01
N SER A 170 12.28 3.01 -17.31
CA SER A 170 12.86 2.04 -16.40
C SER A 170 12.32 0.65 -16.67
N PRO A 171 13.16 -0.38 -16.72
CA PRO A 171 12.69 -1.77 -16.74
C PRO A 171 12.09 -2.20 -15.39
N LYS A 172 12.34 -1.45 -14.32
CA LYS A 172 11.78 -1.69 -12.98
C LYS A 172 11.28 -0.36 -12.37
N PRO A 173 10.16 0.18 -12.89
CA PRO A 173 9.71 1.53 -12.55
C PRO A 173 9.15 1.62 -11.13
N CYS A 174 8.62 0.54 -10.56
CA CYS A 174 8.05 0.56 -9.22
C CYS A 174 8.51 -0.65 -8.39
N GLY A 175 8.31 -0.54 -7.08
CA GLY A 175 8.64 -1.63 -6.17
C GLY A 175 8.42 -1.28 -4.70
N ILE A 176 8.76 -2.24 -3.85
CA ILE A 176 8.74 -2.11 -2.40
C ILE A 176 10.18 -2.10 -1.90
N VAL A 177 10.51 -1.15 -1.04
CA VAL A 177 11.77 -1.09 -0.31
C VAL A 177 11.51 -1.49 1.14
N GLN A 178 12.21 -2.51 1.62
CA GLN A 178 12.02 -3.04 2.97
C GLN A 178 12.57 -2.07 4.04
N PRO A 179 12.19 -2.21 5.31
CA PRO A 179 12.80 -1.45 6.41
C PRO A 179 14.32 -1.56 6.38
N HIS A 180 15.01 -0.45 6.67
CA HIS A 180 16.48 -0.39 6.75
C HIS A 180 17.20 -0.97 5.52
N SER A 181 16.70 -0.69 4.33
CA SER A 181 17.20 -1.25 3.08
C SER A 181 17.26 -0.24 1.93
N VAL A 182 17.87 -0.66 0.83
CA VAL A 182 18.01 0.13 -0.40
C VAL A 182 17.45 -0.63 -1.59
N ALA A 183 16.65 0.04 -2.41
CA ALA A 183 16.18 -0.47 -3.69
C ALA A 183 16.82 0.33 -4.85
N GLU A 184 17.12 -0.35 -5.94
CA GLU A 184 17.66 0.27 -7.15
C GLU A 184 16.55 0.48 -8.19
N ILE A 185 16.51 1.68 -8.78
CA ILE A 185 15.69 2.02 -9.93
C ILE A 185 16.62 2.22 -11.13
N PRO A 186 16.79 1.22 -12.00
CA PRO A 186 17.53 1.39 -13.25
C PRO A 186 16.78 2.37 -14.16
N ILE A 187 17.50 3.35 -14.71
CA ILE A 187 16.99 4.36 -15.64
C ILE A 187 17.78 4.23 -16.93
N VAL A 188 17.07 3.94 -18.01
CA VAL A 188 17.60 3.92 -19.36
C VAL A 188 17.20 5.23 -20.04
N ILE A 189 18.19 5.98 -20.50
CA ILE A 189 17.98 7.19 -21.29
C ILE A 189 18.39 6.98 -22.75
N GLU A 190 17.74 7.68 -23.66
CA GLU A 190 18.11 7.73 -25.07
C GLU A 190 18.02 9.17 -25.57
N VAL A 191 19.14 9.70 -26.06
CA VAL A 191 19.21 11.08 -26.55
C VAL A 191 18.72 11.16 -27.98
N GLN A 192 17.71 12.01 -28.22
CA GLN A 192 17.06 12.19 -29.53
C GLN A 192 17.56 13.43 -30.27
N ARG A 193 18.15 14.40 -29.55
CA ARG A 193 18.63 15.67 -30.11
C ARG A 193 20.03 16.00 -29.62
N LEU A 194 20.76 16.74 -30.45
CA LEU A 194 22.10 17.22 -30.09
C LEU A 194 21.99 18.45 -29.17
N GLY A 195 22.95 18.56 -28.25
CA GLY A 195 23.08 19.68 -27.33
C GLY A 195 22.99 19.26 -25.87
N GLU A 196 23.05 20.25 -24.99
CA GLU A 196 22.86 20.04 -23.55
C GLU A 196 21.37 19.99 -23.23
N HIS A 197 20.95 18.94 -22.53
CA HIS A 197 19.56 18.67 -22.23
C HIS A 197 19.38 18.32 -20.76
N ARG A 198 18.26 18.77 -20.18
CA ARG A 198 17.87 18.45 -18.81
C ARG A 198 16.44 17.92 -18.81
N THR A 199 16.26 16.75 -18.21
CA THR A 199 14.96 16.10 -18.06
C THR A 199 14.70 15.83 -16.59
N ASN A 200 13.51 16.21 -16.11
CA ASN A 200 13.09 15.90 -14.75
C ASN A 200 12.51 14.48 -14.71
N VAL A 201 12.98 13.71 -13.74
CA VAL A 201 12.41 12.42 -13.35
C VAL A 201 11.59 12.69 -12.09
N LEU A 202 10.28 12.47 -12.18
CA LEU A 202 9.33 12.72 -11.09
C LEU A 202 8.86 11.41 -10.46
#